data_AF-A0A960WZX5-F1
#
_entry.id   AF-A0A960WZX5-F1
#
_cell.length_a   1.000
_cell.length_b   1.000
_cell.length_c   1.000
_cell.angle_alpha   90.00
_cell.angle_beta   90.00
_cell.angle_gamma   90.00
#
_symmetry.space_group_name_H-M   'P 1'
#
loop_
_entity.id
_entity.type
_entity.pdbx_description
1 polymer ?
#
loop_
_entity_poly.entity_id
_entity_poly.type
_entity_poly.pdbx_seq_one_letter_code
_entity_poly.pdbx_strand_id
1 'polypeptide(L)'
;MPKQEPTKTIAFRLSNAQERRLKEIAAGAGRTPGEYARDLVLEKFDEQETLARQVRRLDSHLASFQTDFAAAVEVILAVIAAKKDLRPEQVKRWVDEHIRHLPH
;
A
#
# COMPACT_ATOMS: atom_id res chain seq x y z
N MET A 1 0.47 40.10 -11.50
CA MET A 1 1.35 38.99 -11.02
C MET A 1 0.67 38.35 -9.83
N PRO A 2 0.50 37.01 -9.79
CA PRO A 2 -0.11 36.35 -8.64
C PRO A 2 0.78 36.55 -7.40
N LYS A 3 0.18 37.02 -6.32
CA LYS A 3 0.84 37.17 -5.01
C LYS A 3 1.23 35.78 -4.51
N GLN A 4 2.52 35.48 -4.40
CA GLN A 4 2.98 34.29 -3.70
C GLN A 4 2.61 34.45 -2.22
N GLU A 5 1.79 33.54 -1.72
CA GLU A 5 1.46 33.48 -0.29
C GLU A 5 2.74 33.21 0.53
N PRO A 6 2.88 33.80 1.73
CA PRO A 6 4.06 33.63 2.55
C PRO A 6 4.18 32.16 3.00
N THR A 7 5.23 31.47 2.52
CA THR A 7 5.57 30.11 2.95
C THR A 7 5.90 30.11 4.44
N LYS A 8 5.16 29.34 5.24
CA LYS A 8 5.48 29.14 6.67
C LYS A 8 6.81 28.39 6.77
N THR A 9 7.77 28.98 7.47
CA THR A 9 9.04 28.31 7.77
C THR A 9 8.82 27.20 8.79
N ILE A 10 9.24 25.98 8.44
CA ILE A 10 9.25 24.83 9.35
C ILE A 10 10.69 24.60 9.78
N ALA A 11 10.94 24.58 11.08
CA ALA A 11 12.25 24.31 11.65
C ALA A 11 12.28 22.88 12.22
N PHE A 12 13.31 22.12 11.84
CA PHE A 12 13.56 20.78 12.36
C PHE A 12 14.74 20.83 13.33
N ARG A 13 14.64 20.09 14.44
CA ARG A 13 15.78 19.87 15.34
C ARG A 13 16.56 18.67 14.82
N LEU A 14 17.77 18.92 14.33
CA LEU A 14 18.70 17.89 13.92
C LEU A 14 19.82 17.77 14.95
N SER A 15 20.37 16.56 15.11
CA SER A 15 21.64 16.41 15.81
C SER A 15 22.77 17.10 15.03
N ASN A 16 23.83 17.52 15.71
CA ASN A 16 24.99 18.17 15.09
C ASN A 16 25.60 17.32 13.95
N ALA A 17 25.60 15.99 14.10
CA ALA A 17 26.08 15.06 13.07
C ALA A 17 25.18 15.08 11.81
N GLN A 18 23.86 15.06 12.00
CA GLN A 18 22.90 15.12 10.90
C GLN A 18 22.91 16.47 10.19
N GLU A 19 23.07 17.57 10.94
CA GLU A 19 23.18 18.92 10.37
C GLU A 19 24.44 19.07 9.49
N ARG A 20 25.59 18.59 9.99
CA ARG A 20 26.83 18.57 9.20
C ARG A 20 26.67 17.78 7.91
N ARG A 21 26.13 16.56 8.03
CA ARG A 21 25.87 15.70 6.87
C ARG A 21 24.93 16.36 5.86
N LEU A 22 23.85 17.01 6.32
CA LEU A 22 22.93 17.73 5.44
C LEU A 22 23.65 18.86 4.69
N LYS A 23 24.49 19.64 5.39
CA LYS A 23 25.28 20.72 4.78
C LYS A 23 26.24 20.19 3.71
N GLU A 24 26.94 19.09 3.99
CA GLU A 24 27.88 18.46 3.06
C GLU A 24 27.18 17.98 1.79
N ILE A 25 26.05 17.27 1.93
CA ILE A 25 25.31 16.74 0.79
C ILE A 25 24.66 17.87 -0.03
N ALA A 26 24.07 18.86 0.64
CA ALA A 26 23.49 20.01 -0.03
C ALA A 26 24.56 20.80 -0.82
N ALA A 27 25.75 20.98 -0.24
CA ALA A 27 26.88 21.61 -0.93
C ALA A 27 27.32 20.80 -2.16
N GLY A 28 27.40 19.47 -2.05
CA GLY A 28 27.70 18.59 -3.19
C GLY A 28 26.65 18.65 -4.31
N ALA A 29 25.40 18.97 -3.97
CA ALA A 29 24.31 19.17 -4.93
C ALA A 29 24.17 20.62 -5.42
N GLY A 30 25.03 21.55 -4.96
CA GLY A 30 24.96 22.97 -5.31
C GLY A 30 23.71 23.68 -4.78
N ARG A 31 23.11 23.18 -3.69
CA ARG A 31 21.86 23.69 -3.09
C ARG A 31 22.08 24.17 -1.66
N THR A 32 21.16 24.98 -1.16
CA THR A 32 21.14 25.29 0.28
C THR A 32 20.67 24.06 1.09
N PRO A 33 21.09 23.91 2.36
CA PRO A 33 20.61 22.83 3.23
C PRO A 33 19.08 22.80 3.36
N GLY A 34 18.43 23.97 3.34
CA GLY A 34 16.97 24.08 3.45
C GLY A 34 16.24 23.62 2.19
N GLU A 35 16.73 23.99 1.01
CA GLU A 35 16.17 23.51 -0.27
C GLU A 35 16.32 22.00 -0.39
N TYR A 36 17.52 21.49 -0.11
CA TYR A 36 17.79 20.07 -0.19
C TYR A 36 16.93 19.26 0.81
N ALA A 37 16.79 19.75 2.05
CA ALA A 37 15.92 19.11 3.04
C ALA A 37 14.44 19.12 2.62
N ARG A 38 13.97 20.20 1.98
CA ARG A 38 12.60 20.29 1.47
C ARG A 38 12.35 19.23 0.40
N ASP A 39 13.27 19.08 -0.54
CA ASP A 39 13.12 18.11 -1.62
C ASP A 39 13.10 16.68 -1.09
N LEU A 40 13.99 16.34 -0.14
CA LEU A 40 13.99 15.03 0.52
C LEU A 40 12.67 14.73 1.25
N VAL A 41 12.09 15.73 1.92
CA VAL A 41 10.81 15.57 2.60
C VAL A 41 9.69 15.32 1.59
N LEU A 42 9.66 16.07 0.49
CA LEU A 42 8.67 15.88 -0.58
C LEU A 42 8.80 14.50 -1.23
N GLU A 43 10.03 14.07 -1.55
CA GLU A 43 10.31 12.75 -2.10
C GLU A 43 9.79 11.65 -1.16
N LYS A 44 9.99 11.80 0.16
CA LYS A 44 9.47 10.82 1.14
C LYS A 44 7.95 10.80 1.23
N PHE A 45 7.28 11.95 1.07
CA PHE A 45 5.82 11.99 1.00
C PHE A 45 5.31 11.32 -0.28
N ASP A 46 5.93 11.57 -1.43
CA ASP A 46 5.57 10.96 -2.71
C ASP A 46 5.78 9.44 -2.69
N GLU A 47 6.87 8.97 -2.09
CA GLU A 47 7.13 7.54 -1.84
C GLU A 47 6.02 6.92 -0.98
N GLN A 48 5.66 7.56 0.14
CA GLN A 48 4.61 7.06 1.03
C GLN A 48 3.25 6.99 0.33
N GLU A 49 2.89 8.00 -0.44
CA GLU A 49 1.64 7.99 -1.21
C GLU A 49 1.64 6.88 -2.26
N THR A 50 2.77 6.67 -2.94
CA THR A 50 2.93 5.61 -3.93
C THR A 50 2.82 4.23 -3.29
N LEU A 51 3.49 4.01 -2.16
CA LEU A 51 3.38 2.78 -1.37
C LEU A 51 1.93 2.55 -0.91
N ALA A 52 1.25 3.56 -0.39
CA ALA A 52 -0.14 3.45 0.04
C ALA A 52 -1.09 3.11 -1.13
N ARG A 53 -0.80 3.59 -2.34
CA ARG A 53 -1.56 3.19 -3.55
C ARG A 53 -1.27 1.75 -3.96
N GLN A 54 -0.01 1.31 -3.88
CA GLN A 54 0.38 -0.06 -4.19
C GLN A 54 -0.21 -1.08 -3.22
N VAL A 55 -0.20 -0.79 -1.91
CA VAL A 55 -0.84 -1.63 -0.88
C VAL A 55 -2.33 -1.78 -1.16
N ARG A 56 -3.05 -0.67 -1.36
CA ARG A 56 -4.49 -0.70 -1.70
C ARG A 56 -4.79 -1.52 -2.97
N ARG A 57 -3.90 -1.44 -3.97
CA ARG A 57 -4.03 -2.24 -5.20
C ARG A 57 -3.82 -3.73 -4.91
N LEU A 58 -2.81 -4.08 -4.12
CA LEU A 58 -2.55 -5.47 -3.73
C LEU A 58 -3.72 -6.05 -2.94
N ASP A 59 -4.28 -5.28 -2.00
CA ASP A 59 -5.47 -5.69 -1.24
C ASP A 59 -6.66 -5.98 -2.18
N SER A 60 -6.88 -5.13 -3.17
CA SER A 60 -7.94 -5.34 -4.17
C SER A 60 -7.71 -6.60 -5.03
N HIS A 61 -6.45 -6.86 -5.41
CA HIS A 61 -6.09 -8.06 -6.18
C HIS A 61 -6.26 -9.32 -5.33
N LEU A 62 -5.90 -9.26 -4.04
CA LEU A 62 -6.07 -10.37 -3.11
C LEU A 62 -7.56 -10.71 -2.91
N ALA A 63 -8.40 -9.69 -2.73
CA ALA A 63 -9.85 -9.87 -2.61
C ALA A 63 -10.46 -10.48 -3.89
N SER A 64 -10.02 -10.02 -5.07
CA SER A 64 -10.44 -10.61 -6.36
C SER A 64 -10.01 -12.07 -6.46
N PHE A 65 -8.75 -12.38 -6.15
CA PHE A 65 -8.22 -13.73 -6.19
C PHE A 65 -8.97 -14.68 -5.24
N GLN A 66 -9.26 -14.24 -4.01
CA GLN A 66 -10.05 -15.04 -3.07
C GLN A 66 -11.46 -15.35 -3.60
N THR A 67 -12.08 -14.38 -4.29
CA THR A 67 -13.38 -14.57 -4.94
C THR A 67 -13.31 -15.61 -6.06
N ASP A 68 -12.32 -15.46 -6.95
CA ASP A 68 -12.10 -16.38 -8.07
C ASP A 68 -11.75 -17.79 -7.59
N PHE A 69 -10.91 -17.88 -6.55
CA PHE A 69 -10.53 -19.14 -5.93
C PHE A 69 -11.73 -19.82 -5.26
N ALA A 70 -12.55 -19.09 -4.51
CA ALA A 70 -13.78 -19.62 -3.93
C ALA A 70 -14.71 -20.18 -5.00
N ALA A 71 -14.91 -19.45 -6.10
CA ALA A 71 -15.73 -19.91 -7.23
C ALA A 71 -15.16 -21.17 -7.88
N ALA A 72 -13.85 -21.23 -8.12
CA ALA A 72 -13.19 -22.42 -8.67
C ALA A 72 -13.37 -23.65 -7.76
N VAL A 73 -13.22 -23.46 -6.44
CA VAL A 73 -13.43 -24.53 -5.46
C VAL A 73 -14.88 -24.98 -5.41
N GLU A 74 -15.87 -24.06 -5.46
CA GLU A 74 -17.30 -24.42 -5.57
C GLU A 74 -17.58 -25.29 -6.79
N VAL A 75 -17.01 -24.95 -7.96
CA VAL A 75 -17.17 -25.73 -9.19
C VAL A 75 -16.58 -27.13 -9.03
N ILE A 76 -15.36 -27.24 -8.52
CA ILE A 76 -14.70 -28.54 -8.31
C ILE A 76 -15.52 -29.40 -7.34
N LEU A 77 -15.94 -28.82 -6.22
CA LEU A 77 -16.74 -29.53 -5.22
C LEU A 77 -18.10 -29.93 -5.75
N ALA A 78 -18.76 -29.12 -6.58
CA ALA A 78 -20.02 -29.47 -7.22
C ALA A 78 -19.87 -30.67 -8.18
N VAL A 79 -18.77 -30.73 -8.95
CA VAL A 79 -18.47 -31.86 -9.85
C VAL A 79 -18.20 -33.15 -9.05
N ILE A 80 -17.49 -33.04 -7.92
CA ILE A 80 -17.25 -34.19 -7.02
C ILE A 80 -18.53 -34.59 -6.30
N ALA A 81 -19.35 -33.62 -5.89
CA ALA A 81 -20.60 -33.82 -5.19
C ALA A 81 -21.61 -34.61 -6.02
N ALA A 82 -21.66 -34.35 -7.33
CA ALA A 82 -22.46 -35.12 -8.28
C ALA A 82 -22.12 -36.63 -8.29
N LYS A 83 -20.92 -37.01 -7.82
CA LYS A 83 -20.47 -38.41 -7.68
C LYS A 83 -20.63 -38.98 -6.27
N LYS A 84 -20.92 -38.16 -5.26
CA LYS A 84 -20.89 -38.54 -3.84
C LYS A 84 -22.14 -38.13 -3.03
N ASP A 85 -23.24 -37.78 -3.70
CA ASP A 85 -24.52 -37.43 -3.06
C ASP A 85 -24.44 -36.24 -2.08
N LEU A 86 -23.56 -35.28 -2.39
CA LEU A 86 -23.42 -34.03 -1.64
C LEU A 86 -24.40 -32.99 -2.18
N ARG A 87 -25.14 -32.32 -1.30
CA ARG A 87 -26.07 -31.26 -1.70
C ARG A 87 -25.32 -29.96 -2.03
N PRO A 88 -25.71 -29.20 -3.07
CA PRO A 88 -25.08 -27.93 -3.44
C PRO A 88 -24.98 -26.92 -2.28
N GLU A 89 -25.96 -26.93 -1.38
CA GLU A 89 -26.00 -26.07 -0.19
C GLU A 89 -24.87 -26.38 0.80
N GLN A 90 -24.43 -27.64 0.89
CA GLN A 90 -23.32 -28.04 1.77
C GLN A 90 -21.98 -27.56 1.21
N VAL A 91 -21.82 -27.61 -0.11
CA VAL A 91 -20.63 -27.09 -0.81
C VAL A 91 -20.50 -25.59 -0.61
N LYS A 92 -21.60 -24.85 -0.83
CA LYS A 92 -21.62 -23.40 -0.64
C LYS A 92 -21.28 -23.01 0.80
N ARG A 93 -21.91 -23.67 1.78
CA ARG A 93 -21.65 -23.40 3.20
C ARG A 93 -20.19 -23.66 3.59
N TRP A 94 -19.60 -24.74 3.07
CA TRP A 94 -18.19 -25.04 3.32
C TRP A 94 -17.25 -23.99 2.72
N VAL A 95 -17.48 -23.59 1.47
CA VAL A 95 -16.65 -22.57 0.79
C VAL A 95 -16.78 -21.22 1.47
N ASP A 96 -18.00 -20.86 1.88
CA ASP A 96 -18.23 -19.69 2.69
C ASP A 96 -17.34 -19.77 3.93
N GLU A 97 -17.56 -20.74 4.83
CA GLU A 97 -16.85 -20.88 6.12
C GLU A 97 -15.31 -20.93 6.02
N HIS A 98 -14.75 -21.54 4.97
CA HIS A 98 -13.32 -21.85 4.90
C HIS A 98 -12.51 -20.94 3.97
N ILE A 99 -13.17 -20.24 3.03
CA ILE A 99 -12.47 -19.43 2.02
C ILE A 99 -12.92 -17.96 2.08
N ARG A 100 -14.23 -17.70 2.18
CA ARG A 100 -14.75 -16.32 2.13
C ARG A 100 -14.70 -15.56 3.47
N HIS A 101 -14.40 -16.23 4.58
CA HIS A 101 -14.33 -15.60 5.92
C HIS A 101 -12.90 -15.26 6.39
N LEU A 102 -11.89 -15.40 5.54
CA LEU A 102 -10.52 -15.06 5.92
C LEU A 102 -10.39 -13.52 6.06
N PRO A 103 -9.98 -13.00 7.24
CA PRO A 103 -9.82 -11.57 7.43
C PRO A 103 -8.71 -11.03 6.51
N HIS A 104 -8.94 -9.82 5.96
CA HIS A 104 -7.95 -9.01 5.27
C HIS A 104 -7.02 -8.32 6.28
#